data_AF-A0A1I5ES44-F1
#
_entry.id   AF-A0A1I5ES44-F1
#
_cell.length_a   1.000
_cell.length_b   1.000
_cell.length_c   1.000
_cell.angle_alpha   90.00
_cell.angle_beta   90.00
_cell.angle_gamma   90.00
#
_symmetry.space_group_name_H-M   'P 1'
#
loop_
_entity.id
_entity.type
_entity.pdbx_description
1 polymer ?
#
loop_
_entity_poly.entity_id
_entity_poly.type
_entity_poly.pdbx_seq_one_letter_code
_entity_poly.pdbx_strand_id
1 'polypeptide(L)'
;MTEPRRALEPERQIVGFDVFELVGGRWRAIHKHDRDLVLEHDRWTELAWSCVGARISAELREAAEELAARMTEPGRQWRPNGPGQGLSV
;
A
#
# COMPACT_ATOMS: atom_id res chain seq x y z
N MET A 1 26.73 15.82 -12.90
CA MET A 1 25.46 15.39 -12.28
C MET A 1 25.68 14.00 -11.72
N THR A 2 25.52 13.79 -10.43
CA THR A 2 25.64 12.44 -9.85
C THR A 2 24.31 11.72 -10.07
N GLU A 3 24.35 10.53 -10.65
CA GLU A 3 23.14 9.74 -10.88
C GLU A 3 22.56 9.20 -9.56
N PRO A 4 21.23 8.98 -9.48
CA PRO A 4 20.60 8.31 -8.35
C PRO A 4 21.26 6.96 -8.04
N ARG A 5 21.64 6.75 -6.79
CA ARG A 5 22.23 5.48 -6.33
C ARG A 5 21.11 4.57 -5.84
N ARG A 6 21.00 3.36 -6.39
CA ARG A 6 20.07 2.36 -5.83
C ARG A 6 20.52 1.93 -4.44
N ALA A 7 19.62 1.96 -3.47
CA ALA A 7 19.85 1.46 -2.13
C ALA A 7 19.67 -0.07 -2.13
N LEU A 8 20.74 -0.79 -1.80
CA LEU A 8 20.79 -2.26 -1.80
C LEU A 8 20.97 -2.83 -0.38
N GLU A 9 21.16 -1.95 0.60
CA GLU A 9 21.32 -2.29 1.99
C GLU A 9 20.01 -2.94 2.51
N PRO A 10 20.07 -4.05 3.29
CA PRO A 10 18.89 -4.76 3.75
C PRO A 10 17.88 -3.88 4.49
N GLU A 11 18.36 -2.99 5.36
CA GLU A 11 17.55 -2.05 6.13
C GLU A 11 16.89 -0.96 5.27
N ARG A 12 17.27 -0.83 4.00
CA ARG A 12 16.70 0.09 3.02
C ARG A 12 15.79 -0.59 2.01
N GLN A 13 15.63 -1.91 2.10
CA GLN A 13 14.72 -2.63 1.23
C GLN A 13 13.28 -2.45 1.70
N ILE A 14 12.41 -2.04 0.78
CA ILE A 14 10.96 -1.95 1.01
C ILE A 14 10.28 -2.88 0.01
N VAL A 15 9.45 -3.79 0.51
CA VAL A 15 8.70 -4.73 -0.33
C VAL A 15 7.83 -3.95 -1.30
N GLY A 16 7.91 -4.30 -2.58
CA GLY A 16 7.15 -3.64 -3.65
C GLY A 16 7.81 -2.40 -4.24
N PHE A 17 8.93 -1.91 -3.71
CA PHE A 17 9.59 -0.69 -4.19
C PHE A 17 11.06 -0.89 -4.57
N ASP A 18 11.49 -0.18 -5.61
CA ASP A 18 12.90 0.11 -5.90
C ASP A 18 13.27 1.43 -5.24
N VAL A 19 14.25 1.41 -4.32
CA VAL A 19 14.65 2.57 -3.51
C VAL A 19 15.97 3.16 -4.01
N PHE A 20 16.04 4.48 -4.07
CA PHE A 20 17.20 5.24 -4.53
C PHE A 20 17.52 6.39 -3.58
N GLU A 21 18.82 6.61 -3.37
CA GLU A 21 19.37 7.82 -2.77
C GLU A 21 19.69 8.82 -3.89
N LEU A 22 19.19 10.05 -3.75
CA LEU A 22 19.36 11.15 -4.69
C LEU A 22 20.45 12.11 -4.20
N VAL A 23 20.85 13.00 -5.09
CA VAL A 23 21.74 14.13 -4.74
C VAL A 23 21.10 14.97 -3.64
N GLY A 24 21.92 15.33 -2.64
CA GLY A 24 21.49 16.12 -1.48
C GLY A 24 20.91 15.28 -0.35
N GLY A 25 21.08 13.95 -0.36
CA GLY A 25 20.62 13.06 0.72
C GLY A 25 19.13 12.79 0.72
N ARG A 26 18.41 13.21 -0.34
CA ARG A 26 17.00 12.92 -0.56
C ARG A 26 16.83 11.48 -1.00
N TRP A 27 15.61 10.96 -0.85
CA TRP A 27 15.28 9.58 -1.13
C TRP A 27 14.11 9.49 -2.10
N ARG A 28 14.16 8.50 -2.98
CA ARG A 28 13.10 8.18 -3.94
C ARG A 28 12.76 6.70 -3.85
N ALA A 29 11.49 6.37 -3.88
CA ALA A 29 10.99 5.01 -4.08
C ALA A 29 10.11 4.98 -5.34
N ILE A 30 10.30 3.96 -6.16
CA ILE A 30 9.48 3.70 -7.36
C ILE A 30 8.83 2.34 -7.17
N HIS A 31 7.51 2.27 -7.25
CA HIS A 31 6.82 0.99 -7.11
C HIS A 31 7.18 0.05 -8.28
N LYS A 32 7.36 -1.25 -7.99
CA LYS A 32 7.90 -2.23 -8.94
C LYS A 32 6.91 -2.58 -10.05
N HIS A 33 5.61 -2.55 -9.74
CA HIS A 33 4.54 -2.89 -10.68
C HIS A 33 3.82 -1.66 -11.24
N ASP A 34 3.82 -0.55 -10.51
CA ASP A 34 3.22 0.72 -10.92
C ASP A 34 4.34 1.76 -10.99
N ARG A 35 4.92 1.93 -12.17
CA ARG A 35 6.07 2.84 -12.34
C ARG A 35 5.70 4.31 -12.20
N ASP A 36 4.42 4.65 -12.23
CA ASP A 36 3.92 6.02 -12.06
C ASP A 36 3.78 6.38 -10.57
N LEU A 37 3.70 5.38 -9.68
CA LEU A 37 3.78 5.58 -8.24
C LEU A 37 5.23 5.82 -7.80
N VAL A 38 5.59 7.10 -7.79
CA VAL A 38 6.89 7.60 -7.32
C VAL A 38 6.69 8.40 -6.03
N LEU A 39 7.44 8.03 -4.99
CA LEU A 39 7.47 8.72 -3.70
C LEU A 39 8.85 9.33 -3.49
N GLU A 40 8.90 10.59 -3.07
CA GLU A 40 10.15 11.30 -2.76
C GLU A 40 10.06 12.00 -1.41
N HIS A 41 11.11 11.87 -0.60
CA HIS A 41 11.22 12.56 0.68
C HIS A 41 12.68 12.92 0.99
N ASP A 42 12.88 13.99 1.74
CA ASP A 42 14.21 14.40 2.18
C ASP A 42 14.77 13.44 3.24
N ARG A 43 13.90 12.82 4.03
CA ARG A 43 14.27 11.90 5.10
C ARG A 43 13.90 10.48 4.75
N TRP A 44 14.83 9.56 4.95
CA TRP A 44 14.60 8.13 4.79
C TRP A 44 13.34 7.63 5.52
N THR A 45 13.18 8.01 6.79
CA THR A 45 12.08 7.51 7.62
C THR A 45 10.73 7.92 7.08
N GLU A 46 10.63 9.10 6.49
CA GLU A 46 9.39 9.58 5.86
C GLU A 46 9.11 8.79 4.58
N LEU A 47 10.12 8.57 3.73
CA LEU A 47 9.97 7.72 2.55
C LEU A 47 9.48 6.33 2.93
N ALA A 48 10.10 5.72 3.94
CA ALA A 48 9.76 4.37 4.39
C ALA A 48 8.30 4.28 4.84
N TRP A 49 7.83 5.23 5.65
CA TRP A 49 6.43 5.27 6.10
C TRP A 49 5.46 5.56 4.96
N SER A 50 5.80 6.44 4.03
CA SER A 50 4.99 6.72 2.84
C SER A 50 4.81 5.47 1.97
N CYS A 51 5.87 4.67 1.77
CA CYS A 51 5.79 3.43 1.00
C CYS A 51 4.89 2.38 1.69
N VAL A 52 5.00 2.25 3.02
CA VAL A 52 4.14 1.36 3.80
C VAL A 52 2.68 1.81 3.70
N GLY A 53 2.42 3.12 3.85
CA GLY A 53 1.10 3.69 3.70
C GLY A 53 0.51 3.45 2.32
N ALA A 54 1.28 3.69 1.26
CA ALA A 54 0.84 3.45 -0.12
C ALA A 54 0.46 1.98 -0.36
N ARG A 55 1.24 1.03 0.18
CA ARG A 55 0.91 -0.40 0.08
C ARG A 55 -0.41 -0.73 0.80
N ILE A 56 -0.58 -0.26 2.03
CA ILE A 56 -1.81 -0.48 2.80
C ILE A 56 -3.02 0.13 2.06
N SER A 57 -2.88 1.34 1.52
CA SER A 57 -3.94 1.98 0.76
C SER A 57 -4.30 1.22 -0.52
N ALA A 58 -3.31 0.64 -1.22
CA ALA A 58 -3.55 -0.19 -2.39
C ALA A 58 -4.32 -1.47 -2.02
N GLU A 59 -3.87 -2.19 -1.00
CA GLU A 59 -4.55 -3.41 -0.51
C GLU A 59 -5.99 -3.13 -0.06
N LEU A 60 -6.21 -2.04 0.66
CA LEU A 60 -7.55 -1.62 1.09
C LEU A 60 -8.44 -1.22 -0.09
N ARG A 61 -7.88 -0.57 -1.11
CA ARG A 61 -8.62 -0.21 -2.31
C ARG A 61 -9.05 -1.44 -3.08
N GLU A 62 -8.16 -2.40 -3.29
CA GLU A 62 -8.47 -3.68 -3.96
C GLU A 62 -9.58 -4.43 -3.21
N ALA A 63 -9.47 -4.53 -1.88
CA ALA A 63 -10.49 -5.16 -1.05
C ALA A 63 -11.86 -4.44 -1.12
N ALA A 64 -11.84 -3.10 -1.18
CA ALA A 64 -13.07 -2.30 -1.33
C ALA A 64 -13.70 -2.47 -2.71
N GLU A 65 -12.91 -2.51 -3.77
CA GLU A 65 -13.38 -2.76 -5.14
C GLU A 65 -13.96 -4.18 -5.27
N GLU A 66 -13.32 -5.20 -4.67
CA GLU A 66 -13.86 -6.56 -4.62
C GLU A 66 -15.17 -6.63 -3.84
N LEU A 67 -15.25 -5.96 -2.69
CA LEU A 67 -16.49 -5.89 -1.91
C LEU A 67 -17.61 -5.22 -2.71
N ALA A 68 -17.33 -4.10 -3.38
CA ALA A 68 -18.29 -3.40 -4.23
C ALA A 68 -18.77 -4.28 -5.39
N ALA A 69 -17.86 -5.02 -6.05
CA ALA A 69 -18.22 -5.97 -7.09
C ALA A 69 -19.17 -7.05 -6.56
N ARG A 70 -18.86 -7.66 -5.41
CA ARG A 70 -19.73 -8.66 -4.75
C ARG A 70 -21.10 -8.11 -4.35
N MET A 71 -21.18 -6.84 -3.95
CA MET A 71 -22.46 -6.18 -3.61
C MET A 71 -23.35 -5.91 -4.82
N THR A 72 -22.77 -5.83 -6.02
CA THR A 72 -23.51 -5.59 -7.27
C THR A 72 -23.93 -6.87 -7.99
N GLU A 73 -23.45 -8.05 -7.55
CA GLU A 73 -23.88 -9.36 -8.05
C GLU A 73 -25.37 -9.62 -7.73
N PRO A 74 -26.25 -9.75 -8.75
CA PRO A 74 -27.67 -10.04 -8.52
C PRO A 74 -27.84 -11.45 -7.92
N GLY A 75 -28.36 -11.53 -6.70
CA GLY A 75 -28.76 -12.81 -6.07
C GLY A 75 -28.07 -13.17 -4.76
N ARG A 76 -27.03 -12.45 -4.32
CA ARG A 76 -26.53 -12.56 -2.93
C ARG A 76 -27.18 -11.51 -2.05
N GLN A 77 -28.28 -11.88 -1.38
CA GLN A 77 -28.68 -11.16 -0.18
C GLN A 77 -27.55 -11.27 0.85
N TRP A 78 -26.95 -10.13 1.21
CA TRP A 78 -26.14 -10.03 2.42
C TRP A 78 -26.99 -10.54 3.59
N ARG A 79 -26.65 -11.72 4.13
CA ARG A 79 -27.20 -12.16 5.40
C ARG A 79 -26.33 -11.52 6.47
N PRO A 80 -26.77 -10.44 7.15
CA PRO A 80 -26.10 -10.08 8.38
C PRO A 80 -26.20 -11.32 9.27
N ASN A 81 -25.07 -11.81 9.81
CA ASN A 81 -25.12 -12.69 10.96
C ASN A 81 -25.74 -11.88 12.10
N GLY A 82 -27.07 -11.85 12.15
CA GLY A 82 -27.81 -11.18 13.20
C GLY A 82 -27.50 -11.87 14.53
N PRO A 83 -27.34 -11.12 15.63
CA PRO A 83 -27.37 -11.70 16.96
C PRO A 83 -28.83 -12.06 17.22
N GLY A 84 -29.20 -13.31 16.94
CA GLY A 84 -30.58 -13.77 17.00
C GLY A 84 -30.74 -15.22 17.41
N GLN A 85 -29.72 -15.84 18.00
CA GLN A 85 -29.89 -17.09 18.74
C GLN A 85 -29.98 -16.77 20.24
N GLY A 86 -31.23 -16.68 20.71
CA GLY A 86 -31.71 -17.03 22.04
C GLY A 86 -30.90 -16.55 23.25
N LEU A 87 -31.31 -15.41 23.81
CA LEU A 87 -31.34 -15.26 25.27
C LEU A 87 -32.81 -15.24 25.69
N SER A 88 -33.27 -16.40 26.14
CA SER A 88 -34.53 -16.53 26.89
C SER A 88 -34.35 -15.93 28.28
N VAL A 89 -35.18 -14.94 28.62
CA VAL A 89 -35.67 -14.67 29.99
C VAL A 89 -37.15 -14.39 29.87
#